data_AF-A0A2V5N7V2-F1
#
_entry.id   AF-A0A2V5N7V2-F1
#
_cell.length_a   1.000
_cell.length_b   1.000
_cell.length_c   1.000
_cell.angle_alpha   90.00
_cell.angle_beta   90.00
_cell.angle_gamma   90.00
#
_symmetry.space_group_name_H-M   'P 1'
#
loop_
_entity.id
_entity.type
_entity.pdbx_description
1 polymer ?
#
loop_
_entity_poly.entity_id
_entity_poly.type
_entity_poly.pdbx_seq_one_letter_code
_entity_poly.pdbx_strand_id
1 'polypeptide(L)' 'MTYEPDEDDVKALRAMTLQQRLEGALDFTNQVRQFKMTSTRAHHPGWTEEKVMDELRRWVSRGMNPAELYPWWP' A
#
# COMPACT_ATOMS: atom_id res chain seq x y z
N MET A 1 3.12 16.97 11.98
CA MET A 1 1.65 17.09 11.94
C MET A 1 1.09 15.73 12.30
N THR A 2 0.43 15.61 13.44
CA THR A 2 -0.35 14.42 13.79
C THR A 2 -1.64 14.48 12.98
N TYR A 3 -1.86 13.51 12.09
CA TYR A 3 -3.11 13.41 11.34
C TYR A 3 -4.23 13.11 12.33
N GLU A 4 -5.16 14.05 12.49
CA GLU A 4 -6.45 13.81 13.14
C GLU A 4 -7.45 13.46 12.03
N PRO A 5 -8.07 12.27 12.07
CA PRO A 5 -9.05 11.89 11.07
C PRO A 5 -10.28 12.81 11.17
N ASP A 6 -10.80 13.22 10.00
CA ASP A 6 -12.02 14.01 9.92
C ASP A 6 -13.18 13.25 10.58
N GLU A 7 -14.03 13.95 11.33
CA GLU A 7 -15.21 13.34 11.94
C GLU A 7 -16.13 12.69 10.91
N ASP A 8 -16.18 13.25 9.70
CA ASP A 8 -17.00 12.72 8.62
C ASP A 8 -16.43 11.43 8.02
N ASP A 9 -15.09 11.30 7.95
CA ASP A 9 -14.42 10.05 7.58
C ASP A 9 -14.71 8.94 8.60
N VAL A 10 -14.69 9.27 9.90
CA VAL A 10 -15.00 8.33 10.97
C VAL A 10 -16.46 7.88 10.91
N LYS A 11 -17.40 8.79 10.64
CA LYS A 11 -18.82 8.45 10.46
C LYS A 11 -19.04 7.57 9.24
N ALA A 12 -18.39 7.87 8.11
CA ALA A 12 -18.47 7.07 6.89
C ALA A 12 -17.94 5.65 7.12
N LEU A 13 -16.78 5.50 7.76
CA LEU A 13 -16.22 4.19 8.11
C LEU A 13 -17.13 3.39 9.04
N ARG A 14 -17.75 4.06 10.03
CA ARG A 14 -18.70 3.42 10.95
C ARG A 14 -19.98 2.95 10.26
N ALA A 15 -20.44 3.68 9.25
CA ALA A 15 -21.63 3.33 8.47
C ALA A 15 -21.40 2.17 7.47
N MET A 16 -20.15 1.84 7.14
CA MET A 16 -19.84 0.72 6.24
C MET A 16 -20.14 -0.63 6.88
N THR A 17 -20.72 -1.53 6.09
CA THR A 17 -20.83 -2.95 6.44
C THR A 17 -19.45 -3.62 6.46
N LEU A 18 -19.35 -4.79 7.10
CA LEU A 18 -18.12 -5.58 7.07
C LEU A 18 -17.68 -5.90 5.64
N GLN A 19 -18.63 -6.19 4.74
CA GLN A 19 -18.35 -6.47 3.33
C GLN A 19 -17.75 -5.24 2.63
N GLN A 20 -18.33 -4.06 2.82
CA GLN A 20 -17.81 -2.82 2.22
C GLN A 20 -16.40 -2.47 2.72
N ARG A 21 -16.13 -2.70 4.01
CA ARG A 21 -14.79 -2.52 4.58
C ARG A 21 -13.79 -3.51 3.99
N LEU A 22 -14.20 -4.76 3.78
CA LEU A 22 -13.35 -5.77 3.18
C LEU A 22 -13.05 -5.44 1.71
N GLU A 23 -14.06 -5.04 0.93
CA GLU A 23 -13.89 -4.59 -0.45
C GLU A 23 -12.95 -3.39 -0.54
N GLY A 24 -13.11 -2.39 0.33
CA GLY A 24 -12.21 -1.25 0.41
C GLY A 24 -10.77 -1.62 0.77
N ALA A 25 -10.57 -2.56 1.71
CA ALA A 25 -9.24 -3.04 2.07
C ALA A 25 -8.56 -3.82 0.94
N LEU A 26 -9.32 -4.61 0.18
CA LEU A 26 -8.82 -5.32 -0.99
C LEU A 26 -8.43 -4.35 -2.12
N ASP A 27 -9.25 -3.34 -2.37
CA ASP A 27 -8.96 -2.32 -3.38
C ASP A 27 -7.71 -1.51 -3.00
N PHE A 28 -7.62 -1.06 -1.75
CA PHE A 28 -6.42 -0.38 -1.24
C PHE A 28 -5.16 -1.24 -1.42
N THR A 29 -5.22 -2.53 -1.07
CA THR A 29 -4.09 -3.45 -1.24
C THR A 29 -3.67 -3.57 -2.71
N ASN A 30 -4.63 -3.60 -3.63
CA ASN A 30 -4.35 -3.61 -5.07
C ASN A 30 -3.67 -2.32 -5.54
N GLN A 31 -4.16 -1.15 -5.08
CA GLN A 31 -3.58 0.14 -5.44
C GLN A 31 -2.13 0.26 -4.95
N VAL A 32 -1.85 -0.12 -3.69
CA VAL A 32 -0.48 -0.10 -3.15
C VAL A 32 0.43 -1.03 -3.93
N ARG A 33 -0.05 -2.22 -4.32
CA ARG A 33 0.71 -3.16 -5.16
C ARG A 33 1.08 -2.53 -6.52
N GLN A 34 0.12 -1.88 -7.19
CA GLN A 34 0.37 -1.21 -8.47
C GLN A 34 1.37 -0.06 -8.33
N PHE A 35 1.22 0.75 -7.28
CA PHE A 35 2.14 1.82 -6.97
C PHE A 35 3.57 1.31 -6.77
N LYS A 36 3.75 0.26 -5.95
CA LYS A 36 5.06 -0.35 -5.72
C LYS A 36 5.66 -0.90 -7.02
N MET A 37 4.87 -1.55 -7.86
CA MET A 37 5.33 -2.08 -9.15
C MET A 37 5.85 -0.96 -10.06
N THR A 38 5.07 0.11 -10.22
CA THR A 38 5.43 1.27 -11.04
C THR A 38 6.66 1.97 -10.49
N SER A 39 6.73 2.16 -9.16
CA SER A 39 7.90 2.73 -8.49
C SER A 39 9.16 1.89 -8.71
N THR A 40 9.09 0.57 -8.53
CA THR A 40 10.23 -0.34 -8.76
C THR A 40 10.71 -0.26 -10.22
N ARG A 41 9.79 -0.22 -11.19
CA ARG A 41 10.15 -0.06 -12.61
C ARG A 41 10.82 1.28 -12.90
N ALA A 42 10.35 2.36 -12.29
CA ALA A 42 10.93 3.69 -12.46
C ALA A 42 12.36 3.78 -11.89
N HIS A 43 12.61 3.17 -10.72
CA HIS A 43 13.93 3.16 -10.09
C HIS A 43 14.90 2.16 -10.74
N HIS A 44 14.39 1.15 -11.44
CA HIS A 44 15.18 0.07 -12.03
C HIS A 44 14.76 -0.25 -13.48
N PRO A 45 15.00 0.67 -14.44
CA PRO A 45 14.53 0.51 -15.82
C PRO A 45 15.17 -0.67 -16.57
N GLY A 46 16.34 -1.15 -16.13
CA GLY A 46 17.03 -2.30 -16.73
C GLY A 46 16.69 -3.66 -16.09
N TRP A 47 15.80 -3.71 -15.10
CA TRP A 47 15.42 -4.98 -14.48
C TRP A 47 14.46 -5.76 -15.36
N THR A 48 14.65 -7.08 -15.39
CA THR A 48 13.69 -7.99 -16.01
C THR A 48 12.39 -7.99 -15.21
N GLU A 49 11.29 -8.34 -15.87
CA GLU A 49 9.99 -8.44 -15.20
C GLU A 49 10.02 -9.43 -14.03
N GLU A 50 10.72 -10.56 -14.18
CA GLU A 50 10.92 -11.55 -13.12
C GLU A 50 11.57 -10.94 -11.87
N LYS A 51 12.58 -10.09 -12.05
CA LYS A 51 13.26 -9.42 -10.93
C LYS A 51 12.37 -8.36 -10.25
N VAL A 52 11.54 -7.66 -11.01
CA VAL A 52 10.53 -6.74 -10.46
C VAL A 52 9.47 -7.51 -9.65
N MET A 53 9.03 -8.65 -10.16
CA MET A 53 8.05 -9.50 -9.49
C MET A 53 8.61 -10.17 -8.22
N ASP A 54 9.87 -10.58 -8.24
CA ASP A 54 10.57 -11.08 -7.04
C ASP A 54 10.66 -10.01 -5.96
N GLU A 55 10.98 -8.77 -6.33
CA GLU A 55 11.03 -7.64 -5.38
C GLU A 55 9.65 -7.32 -4.80
N LEU A 56 8.59 -7.36 -5.63
CA LEU A 56 7.22 -7.23 -5.15
C LEU A 56 6.84 -8.34 -4.17
N ARG A 57 7.21 -9.60 -4.46
CA ARG A 57 6.95 -10.72 -3.54
C ARG A 57 7.70 -10.55 -2.22
N ARG A 58 8.98 -10.16 -2.26
CA ARG A 58 9.75 -9.87 -1.03
C ARG A 58 9.11 -8.76 -0.21
N TRP A 59 8.65 -7.71 -0.87
CA TRP A 59 7.97 -6.59 -0.24
C TRP A 59 6.67 -7.02 0.48
N VAL A 60 5.84 -7.85 -0.16
CA VAL A 60 4.63 -8.41 0.46
C VAL A 60 4.98 -9.35 1.62
N SER A 61 5.95 -10.25 1.43
CA SER A 61 6.30 -11.30 2.41
C SER A 61 6.98 -10.79 3.67
N ARG A 62 7.66 -9.64 3.64
CA ARG A 62 8.26 -9.03 4.84
C ARG A 62 7.22 -8.40 5.78
N GLY A 63 5.95 -8.39 5.39
CA GLY A 63 4.96 -7.52 5.99
C GLY A 63 5.26 -6.08 5.59
N MET A 64 4.22 -5.28 5.37
CA MET A 64 4.36 -3.83 5.22
C MET A 64 4.96 -3.29 6.52
N ASN A 65 6.30 -3.24 6.63
CA ASN A 65 7.00 -2.46 7.64
C ASN A 65 7.33 -1.10 7.02
N PRO A 66 6.40 -0.12 7.08
CA PRO A 66 6.59 1.19 6.44
C PRO A 66 7.89 1.89 6.87
N ALA A 67 8.41 1.60 8.06
CA ALA A 67 9.66 2.15 8.57
C ALA A 67 10.91 1.70 7.78
N GLU A 68 10.90 0.51 7.17
CA GLU A 68 12.02 0.02 6.34
C GLU A 68 11.97 0.56 4.90
N LEU A 69 10.77 0.92 4.44
CA LEU A 69 10.54 1.35 3.05
C LEU A 69 10.68 2.86 2.87
N TYR A 70 10.37 3.61 3.93
CA TYR A 70 10.42 5.06 3.95
C TYR A 70 11.09 5.52 5.25
N PRO A 71 12.43 5.47 5.36
CA PRO A 71 13.17 5.86 6.56
C PRO A 71 13.04 7.35 6.94
N TRP A 72 12.25 8.11 6.17
CA TRP A 72 11.94 9.54 6.34
C TRP A 72 10.45 9.78 6.62
N TRP A 73 9.64 8.72 6.78
CA TRP A 73 8.26 8.83 7.25
C TRP A 73 8.25 8.99 8.79
N PRO A 74 7.48 9.94 9.35
CA PRO A 74 7.55 10.30 10.78
C PRO A 74 7.05 9.20 11.72
#